data_AF-A0A9D8FNK9-F1
#
_entry.id   AF-A0A9D8FNK9-F1
#
_cell.length_a   1.000
_cell.length_b   1.000
_cell.length_c   1.000
_cell.angle_alpha   90.00
_cell.angle_beta   90.00
_cell.angle_gamma   90.00
#
_symmetry.space_group_name_H-M   'P 1'
#
loop_
_entity.id
_entity.type
_entity.pdbx_description
1 polymer ?
#
loop_
_entity_poly.entity_id
_entity_poly.type
_entity_poly.pdbx_seq_one_letter_code
_entity_poly.pdbx_strand_id
1 'polypeptide(L)'
;MKKILVVLIIILIPIMLTSFCSTDKNPLPSVSHPEGWNTQGAENTHGAKVLETDYSSCKSCHGVDLKGGKTGKGCFDCHQTYPHPDEWTQFSNNNSHKAYIETNMNGIDYCKGCHGENLTGGKSGVSCFSCHKTGSLP
;
A
#
# COMPACT_ATOMS: atom_id res chain seq x y z
N MET A 1 -25.06 0.30 -39.69
CA MET A 1 -23.99 -0.49 -39.04
C MET A 1 -23.22 0.31 -37.98
N LYS A 2 -22.54 1.43 -38.31
CA LYS A 2 -21.82 2.27 -37.32
C LYS A 2 -22.68 2.77 -36.15
N LYS A 3 -23.94 3.19 -36.40
CA LYS A 3 -24.84 3.67 -35.33
C LYS A 3 -25.26 2.58 -34.34
N ILE A 4 -25.43 1.35 -34.82
CA ILE A 4 -25.75 0.18 -33.98
C ILE A 4 -24.53 -0.21 -33.14
N LEU A 5 -23.33 -0.19 -33.74
CA LEU A 5 -22.07 -0.44 -33.04
C LEU A 5 -21.83 0.58 -31.91
N VAL A 6 -22.10 1.87 -32.16
CA VAL A 6 -21.93 2.93 -31.14
C VAL A 6 -22.93 2.75 -29.99
N VAL A 7 -24.18 2.39 -30.27
CA VAL A 7 -25.18 2.13 -29.23
C VAL A 7 -24.81 0.89 -28.39
N LEU A 8 -24.31 -0.18 -29.01
CA LEU A 8 -23.81 -1.36 -28.30
C LEU A 8 -22.64 -1.04 -27.38
N ILE A 9 -21.70 -0.20 -27.83
CA ILE A 9 -20.56 0.25 -27.02
C ILE A 9 -21.01 1.10 -25.83
N ILE A 10 -21.98 2.00 -26.02
CA ILE A 10 -22.53 2.85 -24.95
C ILE A 10 -23.27 2.02 -23.88
N ILE A 11 -23.90 0.90 -24.26
CA ILE A 11 -24.59 0.01 -23.33
C ILE A 11 -23.62 -0.96 -22.64
N LEU A 12 -22.60 -1.47 -23.34
CA LEU A 12 -21.67 -2.48 -22.81
C LEU A 12 -20.58 -1.91 -21.90
N ILE A 13 -20.11 -0.68 -22.15
CA ILE A 13 -19.09 -0.02 -21.30
C ILE A 13 -19.52 0.09 -19.82
N PRO A 14 -20.71 0.60 -19.48
CA PRO A 14 -21.12 0.70 -18.07
C PRO A 14 -21.31 -0.67 -17.40
N ILE A 15 -21.69 -1.71 -18.15
CA ILE A 15 -21.83 -3.08 -17.63
C ILE A 15 -20.46 -3.70 -17.30
N MET A 16 -19.43 -3.37 -18.06
CA MET A 16 -18.06 -3.81 -17.77
C MET A 16 -17.46 -3.12 -16.54
N LEU A 17 -17.85 -1.87 -16.27
CA LEU A 17 -17.34 -1.07 -15.15
C LEU A 17 -17.90 -1.49 -13.79
N THR A 18 -19.06 -2.14 -13.72
CA THR A 18 -19.65 -2.60 -12.45
C THR A 18 -19.15 -3.97 -11.98
N SER A 19 -18.44 -4.71 -12.83
CA SER A 19 -18.06 -6.11 -12.58
C SER A 19 -16.68 -6.29 -11.94
N PHE A 20 -15.98 -5.21 -11.58
CA PHE A 20 -14.67 -5.29 -10.92
C PHE A 20 -14.72 -5.33 -9.39
N CYS A 21 -15.90 -5.23 -8.78
CA CYS A 21 -16.03 -5.52 -7.36
C CYS A 21 -16.03 -7.04 -7.17
N SER A 22 -14.86 -7.61 -6.84
CA SER A 22 -14.75 -9.00 -6.41
C SER A 22 -15.77 -9.25 -5.28
N THR A 23 -16.63 -10.24 -5.47
CA THR A 23 -17.54 -10.76 -4.45
C THR A 23 -16.85 -11.78 -3.53
N ASP A 24 -15.51 -11.82 -3.53
CA ASP A 24 -14.74 -12.80 -2.75
C ASP A 24 -15.06 -12.62 -1.26
N LYS A 25 -15.85 -13.56 -0.73
CA LYS A 25 -16.08 -13.71 0.70
C LYS A 25 -15.14 -14.79 1.20
N ASN A 26 -14.46 -14.50 2.31
CA ASN A 26 -13.65 -15.44 3.08
C ASN A 26 -14.43 -16.74 3.37
N PRO A 27 -13.81 -17.94 3.37
CA PRO A 27 -12.36 -18.19 3.33
C PRO A 27 -11.76 -18.51 1.94
N LEU A 28 -10.45 -18.21 1.85
CA LEU A 28 -9.54 -18.35 0.70
C LEU A 28 -9.52 -19.74 0.04
N PRO A 29 -9.12 -19.84 -1.25
CA PRO A 29 -8.44 -18.82 -2.06
C PRO A 29 -9.40 -17.80 -2.69
N SER A 30 -9.15 -16.53 -2.42
CA SER A 30 -9.79 -15.39 -3.09
C SER A 30 -9.09 -15.19 -4.43
N VAL A 31 -9.85 -14.96 -5.51
CA VAL A 31 -9.25 -14.65 -6.81
C VAL A 31 -8.40 -13.37 -6.72
N SER A 32 -8.76 -12.47 -5.80
CA SER A 32 -8.04 -11.22 -5.58
C SER A 32 -6.83 -11.35 -4.64
N HIS A 33 -6.78 -12.40 -3.81
CA HIS A 33 -5.77 -12.58 -2.76
C HIS A 33 -5.36 -14.06 -2.67
N PRO A 34 -4.18 -14.44 -3.19
CA PRO A 34 -3.76 -15.83 -3.28
C PRO A 34 -3.45 -16.45 -1.90
N GLU A 35 -3.20 -17.76 -1.89
CA GLU A 35 -2.67 -18.43 -0.70
C GLU A 35 -1.35 -17.78 -0.25
N GLY A 36 -1.18 -17.61 1.07
CA GLY A 36 -0.02 -16.93 1.65
C GLY A 36 -0.10 -15.40 1.67
N TRP A 37 -1.21 -14.78 1.21
CA TRP A 37 -1.36 -13.32 1.14
C TRP A 37 -1.04 -12.57 2.45
N ASN A 38 -1.42 -13.14 3.59
CA ASN A 38 -1.20 -12.56 4.92
C ASN A 38 -0.09 -13.27 5.72
N THR A 39 0.72 -14.09 5.07
CA THR A 39 1.79 -14.86 5.71
C THR A 39 3.13 -14.19 5.49
N GLN A 40 3.68 -13.52 6.50
CA GLN A 40 4.97 -12.84 6.39
C GLN A 40 6.04 -13.73 5.74
N GLY A 41 6.67 -13.21 4.69
CA GLY A 41 7.75 -13.90 3.97
C GLY A 41 7.30 -14.85 2.85
N ALA A 42 6.00 -15.10 2.66
CA ALA A 42 5.53 -15.86 1.51
C ALA A 42 5.74 -15.06 0.20
N GLU A 43 5.99 -15.78 -0.90
CA GLU A 43 6.24 -15.21 -2.22
C GLU A 43 5.07 -14.33 -2.69
N ASN A 44 3.84 -14.79 -2.46
CA ASN A 44 2.61 -14.11 -2.87
C ASN A 44 1.99 -13.25 -1.75
N THR A 45 2.80 -12.68 -0.87
CA THR A 45 2.30 -11.76 0.19
C THR A 45 1.81 -10.44 -0.38
N HIS A 46 0.90 -9.79 0.34
CA HIS A 46 0.54 -8.40 0.04
C HIS A 46 1.75 -7.46 0.05
N GLY A 47 2.69 -7.66 0.98
CA GLY A 47 3.92 -6.88 1.04
C GLY A 47 4.77 -7.02 -0.21
N ALA A 48 4.96 -8.26 -0.70
CA ALA A 48 5.67 -8.49 -1.96
C ALA A 48 4.94 -7.83 -3.14
N LYS A 49 3.61 -7.94 -3.19
CA LYS A 49 2.82 -7.35 -4.29
C LYS A 49 2.87 -5.82 -4.32
N VAL A 50 2.82 -5.20 -3.15
CA VAL A 50 2.93 -3.74 -3.00
C VAL A 50 4.30 -3.24 -3.45
N LEU A 51 5.38 -3.98 -3.17
CA LEU A 51 6.72 -3.62 -3.64
C LEU A 51 6.87 -3.76 -5.16
N GLU A 52 6.18 -4.73 -5.77
CA GLU A 52 6.23 -4.97 -7.21
C GLU A 52 5.38 -3.95 -8.01
N THR A 53 4.18 -3.66 -7.53
CA THR A 53 3.14 -2.99 -8.34
C THR A 53 2.48 -1.81 -7.66
N ASP A 54 3.04 -1.31 -6.55
CA ASP A 54 2.41 -0.32 -5.68
C ASP A 54 1.04 -0.77 -5.10
N TYR A 55 0.30 0.15 -4.47
CA TYR A 55 -0.97 -0.11 -3.79
C TYR A 55 -2.18 0.61 -4.44
N SER A 56 -1.99 1.22 -5.61
CA SER A 56 -3.02 2.03 -6.28
C SER A 56 -4.23 1.19 -6.68
N SER A 57 -3.99 -0.04 -7.15
CA SER A 57 -5.05 -0.98 -7.51
C SER A 57 -5.91 -1.39 -6.31
N CYS A 58 -5.32 -1.43 -5.10
CA CYS A 58 -5.99 -1.81 -3.86
C CYS A 58 -7.07 -0.79 -3.44
N LYS A 59 -6.88 0.50 -3.78
CA LYS A 59 -7.77 1.61 -3.40
C LYS A 59 -9.20 1.44 -3.88
N SER A 60 -9.40 0.72 -4.98
CA SER A 60 -10.73 0.44 -5.55
C SER A 60 -11.69 -0.27 -4.58
N CYS A 61 -11.14 -1.14 -3.74
CA CYS A 61 -11.89 -1.94 -2.76
C CYS A 61 -11.60 -1.49 -1.32
N HIS A 62 -10.34 -1.22 -1.00
CA HIS A 62 -9.86 -0.89 0.35
C HIS A 62 -9.97 0.60 0.70
N GLY A 63 -10.53 1.41 -0.20
CA GLY A 63 -10.75 2.84 -0.01
C GLY A 63 -9.60 3.68 -0.56
N VAL A 64 -9.91 4.89 -0.99
CA VAL A 64 -8.92 5.86 -1.50
C VAL A 64 -7.85 6.20 -0.45
N ASP A 65 -8.24 6.14 0.82
CA ASP A 65 -7.42 6.36 2.00
C ASP A 65 -6.86 5.06 2.59
N LEU A 66 -7.18 3.90 2.00
CA LEU A 66 -6.76 2.56 2.44
C LEU A 66 -7.12 2.23 3.89
N LYS A 67 -8.17 2.86 4.43
CA LYS A 67 -8.68 2.61 5.79
C LYS A 67 -9.78 1.54 5.85
N GLY A 68 -9.95 0.80 4.76
CA GLY A 68 -10.83 -0.38 4.72
C GLY A 68 -11.96 -0.28 3.71
N GLY A 69 -12.33 0.91 3.23
CA GLY A 69 -13.30 1.09 2.14
C GLY A 69 -14.52 0.18 2.25
N LYS A 70 -14.77 -0.62 1.21
CA LYS A 70 -15.88 -1.59 1.17
C LYS A 70 -15.56 -2.92 1.86
N THR A 71 -14.28 -3.23 2.09
CA THR A 71 -13.82 -4.51 2.64
C THR A 71 -13.73 -4.52 4.16
N GLY A 72 -13.66 -3.34 4.79
CA GLY A 72 -13.40 -3.18 6.22
C GLY A 72 -11.99 -3.58 6.66
N LYS A 73 -11.05 -3.79 5.72
CA LYS A 73 -9.65 -4.15 6.01
C LYS A 73 -8.70 -3.07 5.52
N GLY A 74 -8.06 -2.37 6.44
CA GLY A 74 -7.16 -1.26 6.13
C GLY A 74 -5.68 -1.65 6.23
N CYS A 75 -4.83 -0.94 5.50
CA CYS A 75 -3.37 -1.11 5.64
C CYS A 75 -2.91 -0.81 7.08
N PHE A 76 -3.50 0.25 7.66
CA PHE A 76 -3.15 0.78 8.98
C PHE A 76 -3.58 -0.11 10.15
N ASP A 77 -4.36 -1.17 9.90
CA ASP A 77 -4.72 -2.17 10.91
C ASP A 77 -3.46 -2.88 11.45
N CYS A 78 -2.44 -3.03 10.60
CA CYS A 78 -1.14 -3.61 10.94
C CYS A 78 0.03 -2.67 10.64
N HIS A 79 -0.06 -1.83 9.60
CA HIS A 79 1.01 -0.95 9.14
C HIS A 79 0.72 0.51 9.50
N GLN A 80 1.02 0.91 10.73
CA GLN A 80 0.67 2.23 11.27
C GLN A 80 1.18 3.40 10.43
N THR A 81 2.34 3.24 9.79
CA THR A 81 2.97 4.32 9.01
C THR A 81 2.88 4.11 7.51
N TYR A 82 2.39 2.97 7.01
CA TYR A 82 2.40 2.65 5.58
C TYR A 82 0.98 2.39 5.03
N PRO A 83 0.59 3.00 3.90
CA PRO A 83 1.40 3.91 3.09
C PRO A 83 1.77 5.22 3.80
N HIS A 84 3.00 5.66 3.57
CA HIS A 84 3.48 6.91 4.12
C HIS A 84 2.60 8.06 3.58
N PRO A 85 2.17 9.01 4.43
CA PRO A 85 1.40 10.16 3.99
C PRO A 85 2.22 11.05 3.05
N ASP A 86 1.56 11.90 2.24
CA ASP A 86 2.25 12.76 1.27
C ASP A 86 3.24 13.73 1.96
N GLU A 87 2.92 14.15 3.17
CA GLU A 87 3.77 15.00 4.02
C GLU A 87 4.89 14.25 4.75
N TRP A 88 5.07 12.93 4.54
CA TRP A 88 5.97 12.10 5.34
C TRP A 88 7.41 12.62 5.38
N THR A 89 7.88 13.24 4.30
CA THR A 89 9.23 13.80 4.17
C THR A 89 9.33 15.29 4.53
N GLN A 90 8.23 15.93 4.94
CA GLN A 90 8.21 17.36 5.26
C GLN A 90 8.63 17.62 6.71
N PHE A 91 9.73 18.35 6.90
CA PHE A 91 10.35 18.58 8.21
C PHE A 91 9.46 19.22 9.28
N SER A 92 8.52 20.09 8.88
CA SER A 92 7.68 20.88 9.79
C SER A 92 6.29 20.28 10.03
N ASN A 93 6.02 19.06 9.55
CA ASN A 93 4.72 18.43 9.69
C ASN A 93 4.69 17.43 10.86
N ASN A 94 3.59 17.43 11.62
CA ASN A 94 3.35 16.51 12.73
C ASN A 94 3.11 15.06 12.29
N ASN A 95 2.83 14.83 10.99
CA ASN A 95 2.70 13.50 10.40
C ASN A 95 3.95 13.06 9.61
N SER A 96 5.10 13.70 9.86
CA SER A 96 6.37 13.35 9.20
C SER A 96 7.05 12.14 9.85
N HIS A 97 8.01 11.53 9.14
CA HIS A 97 8.86 10.48 9.72
C HIS A 97 9.65 10.97 10.94
N LYS A 98 10.05 12.26 10.98
CA LYS A 98 10.67 12.87 12.15
C LYS A 98 9.75 12.79 13.35
N ALA A 99 8.52 13.28 13.20
CA ALA A 99 7.53 13.27 14.28
C ALA A 99 7.25 11.84 14.76
N TYR A 100 7.12 10.88 13.82
CA TYR A 100 6.94 9.47 14.18
C TYR A 100 8.12 8.91 14.98
N ILE A 101 9.37 9.15 14.56
CA ILE A 101 10.56 8.67 15.28
C ILE A 101 10.65 9.30 16.68
N GLU A 102 10.37 10.60 16.81
CA GLU A 102 10.40 11.31 18.09
C GLU A 102 9.38 10.79 19.10
N THR A 103 8.21 10.33 18.64
CA THR A 103 7.14 9.85 19.53
C THR A 103 7.15 8.34 19.78
N ASN A 104 7.87 7.56 18.96
CA ASN A 104 7.87 6.10 19.04
C ASN A 104 9.26 5.59 19.41
N MET A 105 9.39 5.11 20.66
CA MET A 105 10.61 4.44 21.12
C MET A 105 10.90 3.24 20.20
N ASN A 106 12.14 3.15 19.70
CA ASN A 106 12.55 2.17 18.69
C ASN A 106 11.79 2.27 17.36
N GLY A 107 11.21 3.44 17.04
CA GLY A 107 10.50 3.69 15.78
C GLY A 107 11.33 3.35 14.54
N ILE A 108 12.65 3.53 14.63
CA ILE A 108 13.62 3.18 13.58
C ILE A 108 13.64 1.67 13.27
N ASP A 109 13.44 0.80 14.26
CA ASP A 109 13.47 -0.64 14.04
C ASP A 109 12.32 -1.09 13.13
N TYR A 110 11.15 -0.45 13.23
CA TYR A 110 10.05 -0.68 12.31
C TYR A 110 10.42 -0.30 10.85
N CYS A 111 11.24 0.73 10.66
CA CYS A 111 11.67 1.16 9.33
C CYS A 111 12.55 0.10 8.65
N LYS A 112 13.36 -0.65 9.41
CA LYS A 112 14.28 -1.68 8.87
C LYS A 112 13.57 -2.76 8.07
N GLY A 113 12.32 -3.08 8.40
CA GLY A 113 11.52 -4.08 7.69
C GLY A 113 11.38 -3.82 6.18
N CYS A 114 11.39 -2.54 5.76
CA CYS A 114 11.34 -2.15 4.36
C CYS A 114 12.62 -1.43 3.90
N HIS A 115 13.24 -0.61 4.75
CA HIS A 115 14.41 0.20 4.42
C HIS A 115 15.76 -0.54 4.63
N GLY A 116 15.71 -1.77 5.13
CA GLY A 116 16.86 -2.63 5.39
C GLY A 116 17.52 -2.38 6.74
N GLU A 117 18.28 -3.36 7.23
CA GLU A 117 18.95 -3.30 8.55
C GLU A 117 19.84 -2.08 8.71
N ASN A 118 20.54 -1.71 7.63
CA ASN A 118 21.43 -0.54 7.60
C ASN A 118 20.71 0.73 7.16
N LEU A 119 19.40 0.70 6.90
CA LEU A 119 18.60 1.85 6.43
C LEU A 119 19.11 2.46 5.09
N THR A 120 19.79 1.67 4.28
CA THR A 120 20.40 2.08 3.00
C THR A 120 19.49 1.86 1.79
N GLY A 121 18.21 1.57 2.00
CA GLY A 121 17.22 1.40 0.94
C GLY A 121 16.41 0.12 1.06
N GLY A 122 17.07 -0.99 1.42
CA GLY A 122 16.42 -2.29 1.59
C GLY A 122 15.50 -2.65 0.42
N LYS A 123 14.31 -3.15 0.72
CA LYS A 123 13.27 -3.45 -0.27
C LYS A 123 12.57 -2.21 -0.80
N SER A 124 12.55 -1.11 -0.04
CA SER A 124 11.89 0.15 -0.42
C SER A 124 12.64 0.94 -1.50
N GLY A 125 13.96 0.72 -1.63
CA GLY A 125 14.86 1.54 -2.45
C GLY A 125 15.16 2.94 -1.87
N VAL A 126 14.52 3.35 -0.77
CA VAL A 126 14.69 4.68 -0.16
C VAL A 126 15.69 4.64 0.99
N SER A 127 16.84 5.27 0.80
CA SER A 127 17.90 5.34 1.83
C SER A 127 17.67 6.51 2.77
N CYS A 128 17.81 6.29 4.08
CA CYS A 128 17.85 7.38 5.05
C CYS A 128 19.00 8.36 4.75
N PHE A 129 20.09 7.85 4.18
CA PHE A 129 21.28 8.64 3.89
C PHE A 129 21.22 9.44 2.60
N SER A 130 20.10 9.38 1.87
CA SER A 130 19.83 10.30 0.77
C SER A 130 19.71 11.75 1.26
N CYS A 131 19.27 11.95 2.51
CA CYS A 131 19.13 13.27 3.13
C CYS A 131 19.91 13.41 4.45
N HIS A 132 20.04 12.33 5.25
CA HIS A 132 20.74 12.36 6.54
C HIS A 132 22.19 11.91 6.39
N LYS A 133 23.16 12.78 6.71
CA LYS A 133 24.57 12.35 6.70
C LYS A 133 24.80 11.30 7.79
N THR A 134 25.65 10.32 7.49
CA THR A 134 26.04 9.28 8.44
C THR A 134 26.56 9.90 9.75
N GLY A 135 26.02 9.45 10.89
CA GLY A 135 26.40 9.96 12.23
C GLY A 135 25.42 10.94 12.86
N SER A 136 24.33 11.30 12.18
CA SER A 136 23.21 12.05 12.79
C SER A 136 21.89 11.34 12.50
N LEU A 137 21.63 10.28 13.27
CA LEU A 137 20.25 10.03 13.67
C LEU A 137 19.99 10.98 14.86
N PRO A 138 18.89 11.74 14.89
CA PRO A 138 18.54 12.52 16.07
C PRO A 138 18.43 11.65 17.32
#